data_AF-M5UGX8-F1
#
_entry.id   AF-M5UGX8-F1
#
_cell.length_a   1.000
_cell.length_b   1.000
_cell.length_c   1.000
_cell.angle_alpha   90.00
_cell.angle_beta   90.00
_cell.angle_gamma   90.00
#
_symmetry.space_group_name_H-M   'P 1'
#
loop_
_entity.id
_entity.type
_entity.pdbx_description
1 polymer ?
#
loop_
_entity_poly.entity_id
_entity_poly.type
_entity_poly.pdbx_seq_one_letter_code
_entity_poly.pdbx_strand_id
1 'polypeptide(L)'
;MIRVDPILFSNVSTAIQRTANLTGGAVRGLPNGIVIEGLKGINSFNSEMAEAQKEFNQGRVQSSLQRVRQMEMTFNGIAGRWNSTVGSIVTSARQGKNNLSIQKLNEVKNAQAKMQQLTGPVTKTFRDLITALDHAVSNEDDKSDAQHTIDSPPQSDAPASNETESESADRQVRVDGATAHREETPDPNLLERFAEKYQYGPRLRVEAGADGKARVRPKIESGQFYFMQGIDPPAVVRVRDVQRQSVIVFDSRRSLEVAIDSGELKRLLREGIWLLQPR
;
A
#
# COMPACT_ATOMS: atom_id res chain seq x y z
N MET A 1 15.19 12.47 20.46
CA MET A 1 15.04 13.40 19.31
C MET A 1 15.51 12.67 18.06
N ILE A 2 14.61 12.00 17.35
CA ILE A 2 14.95 11.36 16.07
C ILE A 2 15.09 12.52 15.07
N ARG A 3 16.33 12.81 14.66
CA ARG A 3 16.58 13.78 13.60
C ARG A 3 16.35 13.06 12.28
N VAL A 4 15.38 13.51 11.50
CA VAL A 4 15.30 13.11 10.09
C VAL A 4 16.60 13.59 9.44
N ASP A 5 17.40 12.65 8.95
CA ASP A 5 18.66 12.98 8.31
C ASP A 5 18.37 13.70 6.99
N PRO A 6 18.90 14.93 6.77
CA PRO A 6 18.76 15.64 5.50
C PRO A 6 19.17 14.82 4.27
N ILE A 7 20.02 13.79 4.46
CA ILE A 7 20.42 12.87 3.40
C ILE A 7 19.23 12.12 2.78
N LEU A 8 18.14 11.91 3.52
CA LEU A 8 16.97 11.17 3.03
C LEU A 8 16.26 11.90 1.88
N PHE A 9 16.17 13.23 1.93
CA PHE A 9 15.64 14.05 0.83
C PHE A 9 16.53 13.94 -0.41
N SER A 10 17.85 14.04 -0.22
CA SER A 10 18.84 13.92 -1.30
C SER A 10 18.85 12.52 -1.95
N ASN A 11 18.66 11.47 -1.15
CA ASN A 11 18.57 10.09 -1.63
C ASN A 11 17.40 9.91 -2.60
N VAL A 12 16.24 10.49 -2.28
CA VAL A 12 15.06 10.45 -3.16
C VAL A 12 15.34 11.19 -4.48
N SER A 13 15.84 12.43 -4.41
CA SER A 13 16.20 13.21 -5.61
C SER A 13 17.19 12.47 -6.51
N THR A 14 18.25 11.91 -5.92
CA THR A 14 19.28 11.16 -6.64
C THR A 14 18.71 9.90 -7.29
N ALA A 15 17.87 9.15 -6.57
CA ALA A 15 17.25 7.95 -7.10
C ALA A 15 16.30 8.28 -8.28
N ILE A 16 15.46 9.31 -8.13
CA ILE A 16 14.54 9.75 -9.19
C ILE A 16 15.32 10.19 -10.43
N GLN A 17 16.38 10.98 -10.27
CA GLN A 17 17.17 11.48 -11.39
C GLN A 17 17.79 10.35 -12.23
N ARG A 18 18.13 9.20 -11.62
CA ARG A 18 18.61 8.03 -12.36
C ARG A 18 17.56 7.45 -13.30
N THR A 19 16.27 7.67 -13.04
CA THR A 19 15.17 7.25 -13.92
C THR A 19 14.96 8.16 -15.12
N ALA A 20 15.61 9.34 -15.17
CA ALA A 20 15.49 10.31 -16.26
C ALA A 20 15.89 9.72 -17.61
N ASN A 21 16.89 8.84 -17.58
CA ASN A 21 17.52 8.28 -18.75
C ASN A 21 17.58 6.76 -18.61
N LEU A 22 17.26 6.06 -19.71
CA LEU A 22 17.49 4.62 -19.80
C LEU A 22 18.97 4.34 -19.98
N THR A 23 19.53 3.48 -19.13
CA THR A 23 20.91 3.00 -19.28
C THR A 23 21.05 2.23 -20.59
N GLY A 24 21.83 2.76 -21.53
CA GLY A 24 21.97 2.20 -22.89
C GLY A 24 21.14 2.92 -23.96
N GLY A 25 20.50 4.04 -23.61
CA GLY A 25 19.82 4.92 -24.56
C GLY A 25 18.36 4.59 -24.81
N ALA A 26 17.70 5.48 -25.55
CA ALA A 26 16.29 5.34 -25.92
C ALA A 26 16.09 4.23 -26.96
N VAL A 27 15.05 3.41 -26.77
CA VAL A 27 14.65 2.40 -27.78
C VAL A 27 13.79 3.09 -28.83
N ARG A 28 14.35 3.30 -30.03
CA ARG A 28 13.72 3.98 -31.18
C ARG A 28 13.27 3.01 -32.26
N GLY A 29 12.41 3.41 -33.19
CA GLY A 29 11.99 2.53 -34.30
C GLY A 29 11.00 1.44 -33.87
N LEU A 30 10.17 1.77 -32.89
CA LEU A 30 9.02 0.94 -32.50
C LEU A 30 7.81 1.30 -33.38
N PRO A 31 6.80 0.42 -33.46
CA PRO A 31 5.56 0.69 -34.18
C PRO A 31 4.94 2.01 -33.75
N ASN A 32 4.30 2.70 -34.70
CA ASN A 32 3.65 4.00 -34.50
C ASN A 32 4.61 5.12 -34.07
N GLY A 33 5.92 4.97 -34.32
CA GLY A 33 6.92 5.99 -33.97
C GLY A 33 7.17 6.13 -32.47
N ILE A 34 6.72 5.16 -31.66
CA ILE A 34 6.92 5.19 -30.21
C ILE A 34 8.40 5.12 -29.89
N VAL A 35 8.84 5.91 -28.92
CA VAL A 35 10.19 5.87 -28.37
C VAL A 35 10.10 5.57 -26.88
N ILE A 36 10.78 4.52 -26.44
CA ILE A 36 10.90 4.20 -25.02
C ILE A 36 12.15 4.91 -24.50
N GLU A 37 11.93 5.90 -23.64
CA GLU A 37 12.95 6.73 -22.99
C GLU A 37 12.88 6.52 -21.48
N GLY A 38 13.65 7.30 -20.70
CA GLY A 38 13.45 7.33 -19.25
C GLY A 38 12.07 7.87 -18.85
N LEU A 39 11.84 7.95 -17.54
CA LEU A 39 10.57 8.48 -17.01
C LEU A 39 10.45 9.97 -17.36
N LYS A 40 9.34 10.32 -18.03
CA LYS A 40 9.05 11.70 -18.42
C LYS A 40 8.39 12.47 -17.28
N GLY A 41 8.69 13.76 -17.19
CA GLY A 41 8.09 14.65 -16.19
C GLY A 41 8.75 14.59 -14.81
N ILE A 42 9.85 13.87 -14.63
CA ILE A 42 10.52 13.79 -13.33
C ILE A 42 11.39 15.02 -13.00
N ASN A 43 11.60 15.93 -13.94
CA ASN A 43 12.48 17.09 -13.74
C ASN A 43 11.95 18.06 -12.68
N SER A 44 10.63 18.11 -12.46
CA SER A 44 10.00 18.95 -11.41
C SER A 44 10.21 18.39 -10.00
N PHE A 45 10.59 17.12 -9.85
CA PHE A 45 10.73 16.50 -8.54
C PHE A 45 11.90 17.10 -7.74
N ASN A 46 12.95 17.58 -8.40
CA ASN A 46 14.06 18.19 -7.67
C ASN A 46 13.64 19.51 -6.99
N SER A 47 12.84 20.34 -7.65
CA SER A 47 12.27 21.54 -7.02
C SER A 47 11.27 21.19 -5.93
N GLU A 48 10.37 20.22 -6.17
CA GLU A 48 9.38 19.81 -5.17
C GLU A 48 10.04 19.19 -3.93
N MET A 49 11.11 18.41 -4.09
CA MET A 49 11.87 17.82 -2.98
C MET A 49 12.62 18.88 -2.18
N ALA A 50 13.18 19.90 -2.85
CA ALA A 50 13.81 21.03 -2.19
C ALA A 50 12.79 21.86 -1.37
N GLU A 51 11.58 22.01 -1.87
CA GLU A 51 10.48 22.64 -1.12
C GLU A 51 10.06 21.82 0.09
N ALA A 52 9.95 20.48 -0.04
CA ALA A 52 9.67 19.58 1.08
C ALA A 52 10.76 19.70 2.16
N GLN A 53 12.02 19.66 1.76
CA GLN A 53 13.15 19.82 2.67
C GLN A 53 13.13 21.19 3.37
N LYS A 54 12.76 22.26 2.66
CA LYS A 54 12.61 23.60 3.23
C LYS A 54 11.48 23.65 4.26
N GLU A 55 10.33 23.04 3.97
CA GLU A 55 9.20 22.96 4.91
C GLU A 55 9.61 22.20 6.19
N PHE A 56 10.30 21.07 6.04
CA PHE A 56 10.85 20.31 7.16
C PHE A 56 11.82 21.15 8.01
N ASN A 57 12.78 21.84 7.38
CA ASN A 57 13.75 22.69 8.08
C ASN A 57 13.11 23.86 8.83
N GLN A 58 11.90 24.25 8.46
CA GLN A 58 11.10 25.29 9.12
C GLN A 58 10.19 24.75 10.22
N GLY A 59 10.29 23.45 10.57
CA GLY A 59 9.43 22.80 11.55
C GLY A 59 8.03 22.47 11.04
N ARG A 60 7.78 22.58 9.72
CA ARG A 60 6.49 22.23 9.10
C ARG A 60 6.51 20.78 8.63
N VAL A 61 6.71 19.86 9.58
CA VAL A 61 6.94 18.44 9.29
C VAL A 61 5.73 17.80 8.59
N GLN A 62 4.50 18.12 9.02
CA GLN A 62 3.30 17.61 8.35
C GLN A 62 3.17 18.08 6.88
N SER A 63 3.49 19.35 6.59
CA SER A 63 3.47 19.86 5.21
C SER A 63 4.49 19.14 4.33
N SER A 64 5.72 18.99 4.85
CA SER A 64 6.78 18.22 4.17
C SER A 64 6.34 16.78 3.91
N LEU A 65 5.73 16.11 4.88
CA LEU A 65 5.23 14.74 4.74
C LEU A 65 4.14 14.63 3.66
N GLN A 66 3.16 15.52 3.67
CA GLN A 66 2.10 15.55 2.65
C GLN A 66 2.68 15.73 1.25
N ARG A 67 3.63 16.65 1.10
CA ARG A 67 4.32 16.90 -0.16
C ARG A 67 5.10 15.67 -0.64
N VAL A 68 5.88 15.02 0.23
CA VAL A 68 6.62 13.79 -0.12
C VAL A 68 5.67 12.66 -0.54
N ARG A 69 4.53 12.50 0.14
CA ARG A 69 3.49 11.51 -0.24
C ARG A 69 2.86 11.83 -1.62
N GLN A 70 2.62 13.10 -1.91
CA GLN A 70 2.12 13.53 -3.22
C GLN A 70 3.14 13.24 -4.34
N MET A 71 4.43 13.48 -4.06
CA MET A 71 5.52 13.15 -4.97
C MET A 71 5.60 11.63 -5.21
N GLU A 72 5.54 10.82 -4.15
CA GLU A 72 5.52 9.35 -4.25
C GLU A 72 4.36 8.89 -5.16
N MET A 73 3.16 9.42 -4.94
CA MET A 73 1.98 9.10 -5.76
C MET A 73 2.18 9.48 -7.23
N THR A 74 2.72 10.67 -7.49
CA THR A 74 3.01 11.15 -8.84
C THR A 74 4.05 10.27 -9.54
N PHE A 75 5.12 9.91 -8.83
CA PHE A 75 6.16 9.02 -9.35
C PHE A 75 5.59 7.66 -9.72
N ASN A 76 4.82 7.04 -8.82
CA ASN A 76 4.17 5.76 -9.07
C ASN A 76 3.22 5.81 -10.27
N GLY A 77 2.51 6.92 -10.47
CA GLY A 77 1.68 7.15 -11.66
C GLY A 77 2.50 7.22 -12.96
N ILE A 78 3.64 7.94 -12.94
CA ILE A 78 4.55 8.03 -14.10
C ILE A 78 5.15 6.65 -14.42
N ALA A 79 5.69 5.97 -13.42
CA ALA A 79 6.28 4.64 -13.57
C ALA A 79 5.24 3.61 -14.04
N GLY A 80 4.00 3.69 -13.56
CA GLY A 80 2.87 2.87 -14.00
C GLY A 80 2.56 3.05 -15.48
N ARG A 81 2.38 4.30 -15.93
CA ARG A 81 2.14 4.61 -17.37
C ARG A 81 3.28 4.13 -18.27
N TRP A 82 4.52 4.31 -17.81
CA TRP A 82 5.69 3.82 -18.53
C TRP A 82 5.65 2.30 -18.69
N ASN A 83 5.43 1.57 -17.59
CA ASN A 83 5.33 0.11 -17.60
C ASN A 83 4.17 -0.41 -18.47
N SER A 84 3.00 0.25 -18.44
CA SER A 84 1.86 -0.08 -19.31
C SER A 84 2.19 0.11 -20.78
N THR A 85 2.90 1.19 -21.13
CA THR A 85 3.32 1.46 -22.52
C THR A 85 4.25 0.36 -23.03
N VAL A 86 5.29 0.04 -22.25
CA VAL A 86 6.25 -1.01 -22.59
C VAL A 86 5.58 -2.39 -22.64
N GLY A 87 4.72 -2.70 -21.66
CA GLY A 87 3.97 -3.94 -21.60
C GLY A 87 3.01 -4.13 -22.78
N SER A 88 2.37 -3.06 -23.23
CA SER A 88 1.51 -3.06 -24.43
C SER A 88 2.31 -3.40 -25.69
N ILE A 89 3.52 -2.85 -25.85
CA ILE A 89 4.40 -3.13 -26.98
C ILE A 89 4.83 -4.60 -26.98
N VAL A 90 5.28 -5.12 -25.83
CA VAL A 90 5.69 -6.52 -25.70
C VAL A 90 4.51 -7.46 -25.98
N THR A 91 3.33 -7.14 -25.47
CA THR A 91 2.11 -7.95 -25.68
C THR A 91 1.66 -7.92 -27.13
N SER A 92 1.66 -6.75 -27.76
CA SER A 92 1.29 -6.58 -29.17
C SER A 92 2.24 -7.30 -30.11
N ALA A 93 3.55 -7.30 -29.80
CA ALA A 93 4.55 -8.08 -30.52
C ALA A 93 4.31 -9.60 -30.38
N ARG A 94 4.00 -10.07 -29.16
CA ARG A 94 3.68 -11.49 -28.91
C ARG A 94 2.41 -11.95 -29.62
N GLN A 95 1.42 -11.06 -29.76
CA GLN A 95 0.16 -11.35 -30.46
C GLN A 95 0.27 -11.25 -31.99
N GLY A 96 1.46 -10.95 -32.54
CA GLY A 96 1.66 -10.75 -33.98
C GLY A 96 0.97 -9.51 -34.54
N LYS A 97 0.43 -8.62 -33.69
CA LYS A 97 -0.22 -7.37 -34.12
C LYS A 97 0.79 -6.31 -34.56
N ASN A 98 2.02 -6.41 -34.05
CA ASN A 98 3.13 -5.54 -34.42
C ASN A 98 4.27 -6.38 -34.98
N ASN A 99 4.69 -6.09 -36.21
CA ASN A 99 5.92 -6.65 -36.80
C ASN A 99 7.15 -6.03 -36.14
N LEU A 100 7.50 -6.50 -34.94
CA LEU A 100 8.76 -6.22 -34.27
C LEU A 100 9.75 -7.34 -34.57
N SER A 101 10.98 -6.99 -34.94
CA SER A 101 12.07 -7.98 -35.01
C SER A 101 12.37 -8.54 -33.61
N ILE A 102 12.89 -9.77 -33.55
CA ILE A 102 13.29 -10.43 -32.30
C ILE A 102 14.32 -9.57 -31.55
N GLN A 103 15.28 -9.00 -32.29
CA GLN A 103 16.28 -8.09 -31.74
C GLN A 103 15.62 -6.89 -31.04
N LYS A 104 14.64 -6.27 -31.70
CA LYS A 104 13.96 -5.10 -31.15
C LYS A 104 13.10 -5.43 -29.93
N LEU A 105 12.45 -6.60 -29.94
CA LEU A 105 11.71 -7.09 -28.79
C LEU A 105 12.63 -7.32 -27.58
N ASN A 106 13.86 -7.80 -27.81
CA ASN A 106 14.85 -7.96 -26.75
C ASN A 106 15.34 -6.61 -26.22
N GLU A 107 15.53 -5.59 -27.07
CA GLU A 107 15.82 -4.23 -26.61
C GLU A 107 14.72 -3.67 -25.72
N VAL A 108 13.45 -3.85 -26.10
CA VAL A 108 12.30 -3.41 -25.30
C VAL A 108 12.26 -4.12 -23.94
N LYS A 109 12.48 -5.44 -23.90
CA LYS A 109 12.55 -6.21 -22.65
C LYS A 109 13.72 -5.79 -21.78
N ASN A 110 14.89 -5.53 -22.38
CA ASN A 110 16.06 -5.06 -21.66
C ASN A 110 15.83 -3.66 -21.07
N ALA A 111 15.18 -2.77 -21.82
CA ALA A 111 14.77 -1.47 -21.31
C ALA A 111 13.78 -1.61 -20.15
N GLN A 112 12.81 -2.53 -20.25
CA GLN A 112 11.88 -2.86 -19.17
C GLN A 112 12.61 -3.30 -17.89
N ALA A 113 13.50 -4.27 -18.00
CA ALA A 113 14.25 -4.80 -16.87
C ALA A 113 15.13 -3.71 -16.22
N LYS A 114 15.82 -2.90 -17.03
CA LYS A 114 16.65 -1.80 -16.53
C LYS A 114 15.82 -0.73 -15.82
N MET A 115 14.68 -0.33 -16.38
CA MET A 115 13.83 0.65 -15.71
C MET A 115 13.29 0.11 -14.38
N GLN A 116 12.91 -1.17 -14.32
CA GLN A 116 12.48 -1.80 -13.06
C GLN A 116 13.59 -1.77 -11.99
N GLN A 117 14.84 -1.98 -12.38
CA GLN A 117 16.00 -1.86 -11.49
C GLN A 117 16.23 -0.42 -11.00
N LEU A 118 15.83 0.59 -11.78
CA LEU A 118 15.94 2.00 -11.41
C LEU A 118 14.76 2.46 -10.54
N THR A 119 13.55 1.95 -10.78
CA THR A 119 12.35 2.35 -10.03
C THR A 119 12.29 1.76 -8.62
N GLY A 120 12.80 0.53 -8.41
CA GLY A 120 12.79 -0.11 -7.09
C GLY A 120 13.49 0.70 -5.99
N PRO A 121 14.73 1.19 -6.20
CA PRO A 121 15.41 2.07 -5.28
C PRO A 121 14.65 3.36 -4.97
N VAL A 122 13.94 3.94 -5.94
CA VAL A 122 13.15 5.16 -5.74
C VAL A 122 12.04 4.91 -4.72
N THR A 123 11.25 3.86 -4.91
CA THR A 123 10.17 3.49 -3.98
C THR A 123 10.70 3.25 -2.57
N LYS A 124 11.86 2.60 -2.44
CA LYS A 124 12.52 2.42 -1.14
C LYS A 124 12.89 3.77 -0.50
N THR A 125 13.54 4.66 -1.25
CA THR A 125 13.94 5.97 -0.70
C THR A 125 12.75 6.83 -0.30
N PHE A 126 11.63 6.76 -1.03
CA PHE A 126 10.39 7.41 -0.62
C PHE A 126 9.85 6.84 0.69
N ARG A 127 9.78 5.50 0.80
CA ARG A 127 9.34 4.83 2.03
C ARG A 127 10.21 5.24 3.22
N ASP A 128 11.53 5.19 3.07
CA ASP A 128 12.48 5.54 4.13
C ASP A 128 12.26 7.00 4.61
N LEU A 129 12.07 7.94 3.67
CA LEU A 129 11.81 9.35 3.99
C LEU A 129 10.43 9.56 4.64
N ILE A 130 9.39 8.90 4.13
CA ILE A 130 8.02 8.98 4.67
C ILE A 130 8.00 8.44 6.10
N THR A 131 8.59 7.27 6.35
CA THR A 131 8.69 6.68 7.68
C THR A 131 9.43 7.61 8.65
N ALA A 132 10.55 8.21 8.22
CA ALA A 132 11.28 9.15 9.05
C ALA A 132 10.45 10.41 9.39
N LEU A 133 9.69 10.94 8.42
CA LEU A 133 8.81 12.08 8.62
C LEU A 133 7.60 11.74 9.49
N ASP A 134 6.98 10.57 9.33
CA ASP A 134 5.89 10.09 10.17
C ASP A 134 6.34 9.98 11.64
N HIS A 135 7.53 9.42 11.90
CA HIS A 135 8.11 9.40 13.24
C HIS A 135 8.39 10.81 13.79
N ALA A 136 8.77 11.76 12.95
CA ALA A 136 8.97 13.14 13.38
C ALA A 136 7.65 13.82 13.78
N VAL A 137 6.56 13.57 13.04
CA VAL A 137 5.21 14.07 13.38
C VAL A 137 4.72 13.48 14.71
N SER A 138 4.79 12.17 14.90
CA SER A 138 4.32 11.54 16.14
C SER A 138 5.06 12.03 17.40
N ASN A 139 6.34 12.41 17.26
CA ASN A 139 7.12 12.98 18.35
C ASN A 139 6.83 14.47 18.62
N GLU A 140 6.21 15.20 17.67
CA GLU A 140 5.73 16.58 17.88
C GLU A 140 4.41 16.59 18.67
N ASP A 141 3.54 15.60 18.42
CA ASP A 141 2.27 15.44 19.14
C ASP A 141 2.53 15.12 20.62
N ASP A 142 3.45 14.20 20.95
CA ASP A 142 3.79 13.83 22.34
C ASP A 142 4.42 14.98 23.17
N LYS A 143 5.04 15.96 22.51
CA LYS A 143 5.61 17.14 23.20
C LYS A 143 4.58 18.22 23.51
N SER A 144 3.46 18.20 22.81
CA SER A 144 2.38 19.17 22.98
C SER A 144 1.50 18.82 24.19
N ASP A 145 1.45 17.54 24.58
CA ASP A 145 0.69 17.06 25.75
C ASP A 145 1.49 17.07 27.07
N ALA A 146 2.83 17.14 27.01
CA ALA A 146 3.68 17.13 28.19
C ALA A 146 3.73 18.47 28.97
N GLN A 147 2.89 19.45 28.60
CA GLN A 147 2.92 20.80 29.20
C GLN A 147 1.62 21.21 29.89
N HIS A 148 0.69 20.28 30.14
CA HIS A 148 -0.46 20.54 31.01
C HIS A 148 -0.54 19.57 32.20
N THR A 149 -0.23 20.14 33.37
CA THR A 149 -0.70 19.80 34.72
C THR A 149 -0.15 18.55 35.44
N ILE A 150 0.78 18.89 36.35
CA ILE A 150 1.19 18.21 37.58
C ILE A 150 0.03 18.26 38.62
N ASP A 151 0.11 17.38 39.64
CA ASP A 151 -0.78 17.12 40.80
C ASP A 151 -1.96 16.18 40.51
N SER A 152 -2.12 14.99 41.11
CA SER A 152 -1.71 14.47 42.43
C SER A 152 -1.80 12.91 42.47
N PRO A 153 -1.32 12.22 43.54
CA PRO A 153 -0.67 10.90 43.46
C PRO A 153 -1.50 9.75 44.14
N PRO A 154 -0.94 8.57 44.54
CA PRO A 154 -1.41 7.26 44.06
C PRO A 154 -2.02 6.38 45.17
N GLN A 155 -2.85 5.39 44.81
CA GLN A 155 -3.11 4.25 45.72
C GLN A 155 -2.99 2.91 44.99
N SER A 156 -1.99 2.17 45.47
CA SER A 156 -1.72 0.75 45.29
C SER A 156 -2.87 -0.11 45.82
N ASP A 157 -3.17 -1.23 45.15
CA ASP A 157 -2.75 -2.56 45.60
C ASP A 157 -3.33 -3.65 44.68
N ALA A 158 -2.42 -4.44 44.10
CA ALA A 158 -2.64 -5.83 43.69
C ALA A 158 -2.32 -6.73 44.92
N PRO A 159 -2.63 -8.05 45.01
CA PRO A 159 -2.48 -9.02 43.91
C PRO A 159 -3.43 -10.26 43.87
N ALA A 160 -3.34 -10.98 42.73
CA ALA A 160 -3.49 -12.43 42.43
C ALA A 160 -4.33 -13.36 43.35
N SER A 161 -5.11 -14.33 42.84
CA SER A 161 -4.62 -15.56 42.17
C SER A 161 -5.78 -16.43 41.62
N ASN A 162 -5.44 -17.28 40.65
CA ASN A 162 -6.09 -18.49 40.09
C ASN A 162 -7.19 -19.20 40.91
N GLU A 163 -8.19 -19.78 40.24
CA GLU A 163 -8.25 -21.24 39.96
C GLU A 163 -9.44 -21.64 39.07
N THR A 164 -9.22 -22.77 38.41
CA THR A 164 -9.91 -23.46 37.33
C THR A 164 -11.15 -24.21 37.84
N GLU A 165 -12.20 -24.36 37.03
CA GLU A 165 -12.96 -25.63 37.01
C GLU A 165 -13.73 -25.83 35.69
N SER A 166 -13.46 -26.98 35.09
CA SER A 166 -14.17 -27.57 33.96
C SER A 166 -15.39 -28.32 34.49
N GLU A 167 -16.55 -28.21 33.85
CA GLU A 167 -17.48 -29.34 33.83
C GLU A 167 -18.30 -29.39 32.55
N SER A 168 -18.43 -30.62 32.07
CA SER A 168 -18.91 -31.04 30.76
C SER A 168 -20.41 -31.35 30.85
N ALA A 169 -21.20 -30.99 29.84
CA ALA A 169 -22.47 -31.68 29.61
C ALA A 169 -22.81 -31.70 28.11
N ASP A 170 -22.71 -32.92 27.59
CA ASP A 170 -23.02 -33.38 26.25
C ASP A 170 -24.52 -33.18 25.91
N ARG A 171 -24.83 -32.64 24.73
CA ARG A 171 -26.16 -32.78 24.12
C ARG A 171 -26.10 -32.67 22.60
N GLN A 172 -25.87 -33.81 21.96
CA GLN A 172 -26.19 -34.04 20.55
C GLN A 172 -27.69 -33.99 20.30
N VAL A 173 -28.15 -33.13 19.38
CA VAL A 173 -29.28 -33.44 18.47
C VAL A 173 -28.93 -32.93 17.06
N ARG A 174 -29.24 -33.78 16.08
CA ARG A 174 -28.88 -33.77 14.67
C ARG A 174 -29.49 -32.62 13.84
N VAL A 175 -28.66 -32.14 12.92
CA VAL A 175 -28.86 -31.95 11.46
C VAL A 175 -30.29 -31.76 10.95
N ASP A 176 -30.61 -30.57 10.45
CA ASP A 176 -30.92 -30.37 9.01
C ASP A 176 -30.88 -28.89 8.62
N GLY A 177 -30.44 -28.64 7.39
CA GLY A 177 -29.90 -27.37 6.93
C GLY A 177 -30.91 -26.26 6.60
N ALA A 178 -30.39 -25.02 6.63
CA ALA A 178 -30.65 -23.99 5.64
C ALA A 178 -29.70 -22.81 5.93
N THR A 179 -28.86 -22.53 4.95
CA THR A 179 -28.06 -21.32 4.76
C THR A 179 -28.80 -20.04 5.15
N ALA A 180 -28.33 -19.39 6.20
CA ALA A 180 -28.53 -17.96 6.43
C ALA A 180 -27.18 -17.35 6.85
N HIS A 181 -26.27 -17.19 5.89
CA HIS A 181 -25.09 -16.34 6.10
C HIS A 181 -25.58 -14.91 6.31
N ARG A 182 -25.63 -14.50 7.58
CA ARG A 182 -25.95 -13.15 8.02
C ARG A 182 -24.97 -12.17 7.35
N GLU A 183 -25.45 -11.47 6.32
CA GLU A 183 -24.77 -10.32 5.72
C GLU A 183 -24.92 -9.12 6.65
N GLU A 184 -24.37 -9.19 7.85
CA GLU A 184 -24.26 -8.00 8.70
C GLU A 184 -23.01 -7.24 8.25
N THR A 185 -23.24 -6.13 7.54
CA THR A 185 -22.22 -5.11 7.33
C THR A 185 -21.76 -4.61 8.71
N PRO A 186 -20.44 -4.45 8.96
CA PRO A 186 -19.93 -4.04 10.27
C PRO A 186 -20.46 -2.66 10.69
N ASP A 187 -20.37 -2.35 11.98
CA ASP A 187 -20.74 -1.02 12.49
C ASP A 187 -19.93 0.07 11.77
N PRO A 188 -20.59 1.04 11.09
CA PRO A 188 -19.94 2.18 10.44
C PRO A 188 -18.96 2.96 11.32
N ASN A 189 -19.15 2.96 12.65
CA ASN A 189 -18.23 3.61 13.58
C ASN A 189 -16.80 3.03 13.54
N LEU A 190 -16.64 1.77 13.11
CA LEU A 190 -15.35 1.11 12.97
C LEU A 190 -14.51 1.66 11.80
N LEU A 191 -15.09 2.45 10.90
CA LEU A 191 -14.34 3.15 9.86
C LEU A 191 -13.61 4.39 10.39
N GLU A 192 -13.94 4.86 11.61
CA GLU A 192 -13.35 6.04 12.24
C GLU A 192 -13.32 7.24 11.24
N ARG A 193 -12.17 7.89 11.07
CA ARG A 193 -11.95 8.98 10.10
C ARG A 193 -12.27 8.65 8.64
N PHE A 194 -12.35 7.37 8.27
CA PHE A 194 -12.70 6.98 6.90
C PHE A 194 -14.21 7.02 6.63
N ALA A 195 -15.05 7.02 7.68
CA ALA A 195 -16.50 7.09 7.54
C ALA A 195 -16.98 8.37 6.82
N GLU A 196 -16.19 9.45 6.88
CA GLU A 196 -16.50 10.73 6.22
C GLU A 196 -16.48 10.63 4.69
N LYS A 197 -15.60 9.79 4.14
CA LYS A 197 -15.33 9.71 2.69
C LYS A 197 -15.70 8.37 2.08
N TYR A 198 -15.85 7.34 2.90
CA TYR A 198 -16.02 5.97 2.46
C TYR A 198 -17.18 5.30 3.20
N GLN A 199 -17.79 4.33 2.52
CA GLN A 199 -18.78 3.42 3.07
C GLN A 199 -18.43 1.97 2.76
N TYR A 200 -18.99 1.04 3.51
CA TYR A 200 -18.86 -0.38 3.23
C TYR A 200 -19.52 -0.72 1.89
N GLY A 201 -18.71 -1.24 0.98
CA GLY A 201 -19.16 -1.87 -0.26
C GLY A 201 -19.24 -3.39 -0.11
N PRO A 202 -19.09 -4.14 -1.22
CA PRO A 202 -19.27 -5.59 -1.21
C PRO A 202 -18.23 -6.31 -0.33
N ARG A 203 -18.72 -7.29 0.43
CA ARG A 203 -17.87 -8.25 1.17
C ARG A 203 -17.16 -9.19 0.20
N LEU A 204 -15.87 -9.42 0.42
CA LEU A 204 -15.08 -10.37 -0.34
C LEU A 204 -15.47 -11.79 0.02
N ARG A 205 -15.71 -12.60 -1.01
CA ARG A 205 -16.10 -14.00 -0.91
C ARG A 205 -15.19 -14.85 -1.78
N VAL A 206 -15.04 -16.11 -1.40
CA VAL A 206 -14.38 -17.10 -2.26
C VAL A 206 -15.46 -17.77 -3.10
N GLU A 207 -15.41 -17.55 -4.41
CA GLU A 207 -16.34 -18.12 -5.38
C GLU A 207 -15.60 -19.11 -6.28
N ALA A 208 -16.26 -20.22 -6.65
CA ALA A 208 -15.73 -21.14 -7.64
C ALA A 208 -15.91 -20.55 -9.05
N GLY A 209 -14.82 -20.40 -9.79
CA GLY A 209 -14.86 -20.01 -11.20
C GLY A 209 -15.41 -21.13 -12.08
N ALA A 210 -15.80 -20.78 -13.31
CA ALA A 210 -16.23 -21.76 -14.33
C ALA A 210 -15.15 -22.81 -14.67
N ASP A 211 -13.90 -22.54 -14.30
CA ASP A 211 -12.74 -23.44 -14.40
C ASP A 211 -12.56 -24.33 -13.14
N GLY A 212 -13.51 -24.33 -12.21
CA GLY A 212 -13.45 -25.06 -10.95
C GLY A 212 -12.47 -24.47 -9.93
N LYS A 213 -11.83 -23.33 -10.22
CA LYS A 213 -10.83 -22.72 -9.33
C LYS A 213 -11.49 -21.69 -8.42
N ALA A 214 -11.19 -21.77 -7.13
CA ALA A 214 -11.60 -20.79 -6.14
C ALA A 214 -10.92 -19.42 -6.39
N ARG A 215 -11.71 -18.34 -6.44
CA ARG A 215 -11.25 -16.97 -6.65
C ARG A 215 -11.94 -16.02 -5.68
N VAL A 216 -11.22 -15.00 -5.22
CA VAL A 216 -11.79 -13.96 -4.36
C VAL A 216 -12.57 -12.95 -5.21
N ARG A 217 -13.82 -12.67 -4.82
CA ARG A 217 -14.75 -11.75 -5.49
C ARG A 217 -15.36 -10.77 -4.48
N PRO A 218 -15.34 -9.44 -4.74
CA PRO A 218 -14.63 -8.79 -5.84
C PRO A 218 -13.12 -9.04 -5.79
N LYS A 219 -12.44 -8.84 -6.93
CA LYS A 219 -10.99 -9.05 -7.02
C LYS A 219 -10.30 -8.05 -6.08
N ILE A 220 -9.26 -8.51 -5.38
CA ILE A 220 -8.38 -7.62 -4.61
C ILE A 220 -7.53 -6.82 -5.59
N GLU A 221 -7.56 -5.49 -5.49
CA GLU A 221 -6.87 -4.58 -6.40
C GLU A 221 -5.93 -3.65 -5.65
N SER A 222 -4.75 -3.42 -6.24
CA SER A 222 -3.79 -2.44 -5.71
C SER A 222 -4.39 -1.02 -5.77
N GLY A 223 -4.15 -0.26 -4.73
CA GLY A 223 -4.64 1.11 -4.56
C GLY A 223 -6.00 1.22 -3.87
N GLN A 224 -6.77 0.13 -3.78
CA GLN A 224 -8.10 0.13 -3.17
C GLN A 224 -8.05 0.02 -1.64
N PHE A 225 -9.08 0.55 -0.99
CA PHE A 225 -9.27 0.48 0.46
C PHE A 225 -10.20 -0.66 0.83
N TYR A 226 -9.86 -1.39 1.88
CA TYR A 226 -10.66 -2.48 2.41
C TYR A 226 -10.73 -2.35 3.93
N PHE A 227 -11.86 -2.70 4.51
CA PHE A 227 -11.97 -2.91 5.94
C PHE A 227 -11.80 -4.39 6.25
N MET A 228 -10.93 -4.71 7.20
CA MET A 228 -10.65 -6.07 7.64
C MET A 228 -11.10 -6.24 9.09
N GLN A 229 -12.07 -7.13 9.33
CA GLN A 229 -12.57 -7.40 10.68
C GLN A 229 -11.62 -8.28 11.49
N GLY A 230 -10.92 -9.21 10.82
CA GLY A 230 -10.12 -10.25 11.48
C GLY A 230 -8.72 -9.82 11.91
N ILE A 231 -8.34 -8.56 11.72
CA ILE A 231 -7.14 -7.96 12.30
C ILE A 231 -7.50 -7.35 13.66
N ASP A 232 -6.59 -7.42 14.62
CA ASP A 232 -6.86 -6.95 15.99
C ASP A 232 -6.01 -5.71 16.30
N PRO A 233 -6.58 -4.53 16.52
CA PRO A 233 -8.00 -4.20 16.35
C PRO A 233 -8.41 -4.12 14.87
N PRO A 234 -9.72 -4.26 14.54
CA PRO A 234 -10.23 -4.11 13.18
C PRO A 234 -9.80 -2.77 12.57
N ALA A 235 -9.40 -2.78 11.30
CA ALA A 235 -8.87 -1.57 10.67
C ALA A 235 -9.13 -1.49 9.16
N VAL A 236 -9.07 -0.24 8.69
CA VAL A 236 -9.04 0.09 7.28
C VAL A 236 -7.62 -0.05 6.75
N VAL A 237 -7.47 -0.85 5.70
CA VAL A 237 -6.21 -1.07 5.03
C VAL A 237 -6.27 -0.62 3.58
N ARG A 238 -5.13 -0.15 3.05
CA ARG A 238 -4.96 0.12 1.62
C ARG A 238 -4.09 -0.97 1.00
N VAL A 239 -4.57 -1.63 -0.04
CA VAL A 239 -3.74 -2.61 -0.75
C VAL A 239 -2.66 -1.87 -1.53
N ARG A 240 -1.39 -2.20 -1.26
CA ARG A 240 -0.24 -1.66 -1.97
C ARG A 240 0.12 -2.52 -3.16
N ASP A 241 0.17 -3.84 -2.96
CA ASP A 241 0.56 -4.78 -4.00
C ASP A 241 -0.15 -6.12 -3.82
N VAL A 242 -0.40 -6.81 -4.94
CA VAL A 242 -1.04 -8.14 -4.96
C VAL A 242 -0.08 -9.09 -5.65
N GLN A 243 0.53 -9.96 -4.85
CA GLN A 243 1.50 -10.94 -5.31
C GLN A 243 0.85 -12.32 -5.45
N ARG A 244 1.59 -13.29 -5.99
CA ARG A 244 1.06 -14.63 -6.25
C ARG A 244 0.66 -15.38 -4.97
N GLN A 245 1.33 -15.14 -3.85
CA GLN A 245 1.13 -15.86 -2.58
C GLN A 245 0.87 -14.94 -1.38
N SER A 246 0.86 -13.63 -1.59
CA SER A 246 0.67 -12.64 -0.54
C SER A 246 0.03 -11.37 -1.08
N VAL A 247 -0.57 -10.59 -0.19
CA VAL A 247 -1.08 -9.25 -0.43
C VAL A 247 -0.37 -8.31 0.52
N ILE A 248 0.27 -7.26 -0.01
CA ILE A 248 0.89 -6.23 0.81
C ILE A 248 -0.15 -5.14 1.05
N VAL A 249 -0.46 -4.90 2.32
CA VAL A 249 -1.42 -3.88 2.74
C VAL A 249 -0.75 -2.86 3.64
N PHE A 250 -1.18 -1.62 3.55
CA PHE A 250 -0.86 -0.57 4.51
C PHE A 250 -2.00 -0.49 5.52
N ASP A 251 -1.73 -0.81 6.77
CA ASP A 251 -2.66 -0.68 7.88
C ASP A 251 -2.74 0.80 8.28
N SER A 252 -3.90 1.43 8.09
CA SER A 252 -4.07 2.86 8.33
C SER A 252 -4.10 3.21 9.82
N ARG A 253 -4.36 2.24 10.70
CA ARG A 253 -4.43 2.45 12.14
C ARG A 253 -3.06 2.32 12.77
N ARG A 254 -2.32 1.28 12.40
CA ARG A 254 -0.95 1.04 12.87
C ARG A 254 0.12 1.77 12.06
N SER A 255 -0.27 2.40 10.94
CA SER A 255 0.61 3.08 9.99
C SER A 255 1.79 2.23 9.51
N LEU A 256 1.54 0.93 9.28
CA LEU A 256 2.58 -0.04 8.92
C LEU A 256 2.20 -0.91 7.72
N GLU A 257 3.20 -1.35 6.94
CA GLU A 257 3.00 -2.28 5.84
C GLU A 257 3.07 -3.73 6.32
N VAL A 258 1.97 -4.46 6.15
CA VAL A 258 1.85 -5.87 6.51
C VAL A 258 1.77 -6.70 5.24
N ALA A 259 2.58 -7.75 5.16
CA ALA A 259 2.40 -8.79 4.15
C ALA A 259 1.43 -9.84 4.69
N ILE A 260 0.26 -9.96 4.08
CA ILE A 260 -0.74 -10.97 4.38
C ILE A 260 -0.50 -12.15 3.43
N ASP A 261 -0.01 -13.27 3.94
CA ASP A 261 0.15 -14.48 3.14
C ASP A 261 -1.19 -15.15 2.80
N SER A 262 -1.14 -16.15 1.93
CA SER A 262 -2.34 -16.87 1.50
C SER A 262 -3.10 -17.63 2.61
N GLY A 263 -2.42 -18.05 3.68
CA GLY A 263 -3.05 -18.73 4.82
C GLY A 263 -3.81 -17.73 5.68
N GLU A 264 -3.17 -16.61 5.98
CA GLU A 264 -3.75 -15.52 6.75
C GLU A 264 -4.90 -14.85 5.99
N LEU A 265 -4.76 -14.67 4.67
CA LEU A 265 -5.84 -14.14 3.83
C LEU A 265 -7.09 -15.03 3.88
N LYS A 266 -6.94 -16.36 3.90
CA LYS A 266 -8.07 -17.30 4.04
C LYS A 266 -8.74 -17.18 5.42
N ARG A 267 -7.97 -16.91 6.48
CA ARG A 267 -8.52 -16.63 7.80
C ARG A 267 -9.32 -15.32 7.78
N LEU A 268 -8.71 -14.24 7.30
CA LEU A 268 -9.34 -12.92 7.22
C LEU A 268 -10.60 -12.89 6.34
N LEU A 269 -10.64 -13.65 5.23
CA LEU A 269 -11.83 -13.78 4.40
C LEU A 269 -13.01 -14.42 5.14
N ARG A 270 -12.74 -15.37 6.05
CA ARG A 270 -13.78 -16.00 6.90
C ARG A 270 -14.32 -15.01 7.94
N GLU A 271 -13.44 -14.26 8.58
CA GLU A 271 -13.81 -13.19 9.53
C GLU A 271 -14.61 -12.08 8.83
N GLY A 272 -14.12 -11.64 7.67
CA GLY A 272 -14.78 -10.67 6.81
C GLY A 272 -13.84 -9.57 6.35
N ILE A 273 -13.90 -9.30 5.04
CA ILE A 273 -13.21 -8.20 4.38
C ILE A 273 -14.23 -7.49 3.51
N TRP A 274 -14.35 -6.17 3.62
CA TRP A 274 -15.26 -5.36 2.82
C TRP A 274 -14.46 -4.39 1.97
N LEU A 275 -14.76 -4.32 0.68
CA LEU A 275 -14.27 -3.24 -0.17
C LEU A 275 -14.88 -1.93 0.32
N LEU A 276 -14.07 -0.89 0.50
CA LEU A 276 -14.58 0.44 0.79
C LEU A 276 -14.83 1.20 -0.51
N GLN A 277 -16.00 1.81 -0.61
CA GLN A 277 -16.40 2.63 -1.74
C GLN A 277 -16.47 4.09 -1.31
N PRO A 278 -16.06 5.04 -2.15
CA PRO A 278 -16.34 6.45 -1.91
C PRO A 278 -17.85 6.67 -1.73
N ARG A 279 -18.23 7.56 -0.83
CA ARG A 279 -19.60 8.07 -0.73
C ARG A 279 -19.95 8.97 -1.91
#